data_AF-A0A1C6BNB8-F1
#
_entry.id   AF-A0A1C6BNB8-F1
#
_cell.length_a   1.000
_cell.length_b   1.000
_cell.length_c   1.000
_cell.angle_alpha   90.00
_cell.angle_beta   90.00
_cell.angle_gamma   90.00
#
_symmetry.space_group_name_H-M   'P 1'
#
loop_
_entity.id
_entity.type
_entity.pdbx_description
1 polymer ?
#
loop_
_entity_poly.entity_id
_entity_poly.type
_entity_poly.pdbx_seq_one_letter_code
_entity_poly.pdbx_strand_id
1 'polypeptide(L)'
;MQREAYIKLLIKQKNMTYKQFAESIGMPYSTLLSILNNQAIGKASIDNIIKICRGLSITVDQLQHIVEQDIPEAPLLLSSHEEALVRHYRERTGMQQAVDILLGL
;
A
#
# COMPACT_ATOMS: atom_id res chain seq x y z
N MET A 1 15.04 1.86 -5.01
CA MET A 1 14.59 3.15 -4.43
C MET A 1 13.09 3.19 -4.30
N GLN A 2 12.32 2.88 -5.35
CA GLN A 2 10.87 3.03 -5.34
C GLN A 2 10.15 2.02 -4.39
N ARG A 3 10.61 0.77 -4.29
CA ARG A 3 9.97 -0.26 -3.44
C ARG A 3 10.08 0.02 -1.94
N GLU A 4 11.26 0.41 -1.46
CA GLU A 4 11.48 0.71 -0.04
C GLU A 4 10.69 1.94 0.40
N ALA A 5 10.69 2.99 -0.43
CA ALA A 5 9.95 4.22 -0.19
C ALA A 5 8.44 3.97 -0.16
N TYR A 6 7.94 3.13 -1.07
CA TYR A 6 6.55 2.73 -1.12
C TYR A 6 6.11 2.02 0.16
N ILE A 7 6.88 1.03 0.63
CA ILE A 7 6.56 0.34 1.88
C ILE A 7 6.54 1.32 3.06
N LYS A 8 7.49 2.28 3.12
CA LYS A 8 7.49 3.32 4.15
C LYS A 8 6.24 4.21 4.08
N LEU A 9 5.77 4.55 2.89
CA LEU A 9 4.53 5.31 2.69
C LEU A 9 3.31 4.53 3.20
N LEU A 10 3.19 3.25 2.83
CA LEU A 10 2.08 2.40 3.28
C LEU A 10 2.01 2.25 4.80
N ILE A 11 3.15 2.07 5.45
CA ILE A 11 3.21 1.98 6.92
C ILE A 11 2.71 3.28 7.55
N LYS A 12 3.12 4.44 7.00
CA LYS A 12 2.64 5.76 7.46
C LYS A 12 1.13 5.93 7.22
N GLN A 13 0.62 5.51 6.08
CA GLN A 13 -0.82 5.59 5.75
C GLN A 13 -1.69 4.75 6.71
N LYS A 14 -1.16 3.63 7.22
CA LYS A 14 -1.84 2.83 8.26
C LYS A 14 -1.79 3.46 9.66
N ASN A 15 -1.28 4.69 9.82
CA ASN A 15 -1.05 5.36 11.11
C ASN A 15 -0.24 4.51 12.11
N MET A 16 0.65 3.65 11.59
CA MET A 16 1.49 2.79 12.41
C MET A 16 2.93 3.29 12.41
N THR A 17 3.58 3.19 13.57
CA THR A 17 5.04 3.31 13.64
C THR A 17 5.70 2.06 13.05
N TYR A 18 6.94 2.17 12.57
CA TYR A 18 7.70 1.01 12.09
C TYR A 18 7.82 -0.09 13.15
N LYS A 19 7.86 0.27 14.43
CA LYS A 19 7.92 -0.68 15.55
C LYS A 19 6.61 -1.46 15.68
N GLN A 20 5.47 -0.75 15.69
CA GLN A 20 4.15 -1.39 15.74
C GLN A 20 3.88 -2.26 14.52
N PHE A 21 4.33 -1.83 13.34
CA PHE A 21 4.21 -2.63 12.13
C PHE A 21 5.08 -3.90 12.19
N ALA A 22 6.32 -3.80 12.66
CA ALA A 22 7.18 -4.97 12.87
C ALA A 22 6.54 -5.98 13.85
N GLU A 23 5.97 -5.48 14.96
CA GLU A 23 5.26 -6.31 15.94
C GLU A 23 4.02 -6.98 15.33
N SER A 24 3.23 -6.26 14.52
CA SER A 24 2.00 -6.80 13.91
C SER A 24 2.26 -7.92 12.89
N ILE A 25 3.41 -7.91 12.23
CA ILE A 25 3.83 -8.97 11.29
C ILE A 25 4.73 -10.05 11.92
N GLY A 26 5.00 -9.97 13.23
CA GLY A 26 5.88 -10.90 13.94
C GLY A 26 7.33 -10.87 13.45
N MET A 27 7.83 -9.69 13.05
CA MET A 27 9.20 -9.49 12.57
C MET A 27 10.00 -8.64 13.57
N PRO A 28 11.29 -8.94 13.81
CA PRO A 28 12.14 -8.07 14.61
C PRO A 28 12.26 -6.68 13.97
N TYR A 29 12.19 -5.63 14.80
CA TYR A 29 12.29 -4.24 14.34
C TYR A 29 13.60 -3.97 13.56
N SER A 30 14.72 -4.54 14.00
CA SER A 30 16.01 -4.44 13.33
C SER A 30 16.01 -5.09 11.94
N THR A 31 15.30 -6.21 11.77
CA THR A 31 15.13 -6.89 10.48
C THR A 31 14.34 -6.02 9.52
N LEU A 32 13.19 -5.48 9.96
CA LEU A 32 12.39 -4.56 9.15
C LEU A 32 13.21 -3.34 8.73
N LEU A 33 13.91 -2.70 9.66
CA LEU A 33 14.77 -1.55 9.37
C LEU A 33 15.86 -1.87 8.36
N SER A 34 16.55 -3.00 8.51
CA SER A 34 17.60 -3.42 7.57
C SER A 34 17.03 -3.61 6.16
N ILE A 35 15.84 -4.20 6.03
CA ILE A 35 15.16 -4.38 4.75
C ILE A 35 14.80 -3.03 4.12
N LEU A 36 14.30 -2.08 4.92
CA LEU A 36 13.84 -0.77 4.47
C LEU A 36 14.97 0.25 4.20
N ASN A 37 16.14 0.09 4.80
CA ASN A 37 17.25 1.05 4.70
C ASN A 37 18.39 0.58 3.79
N ASN A 38 18.65 -0.72 3.69
CA ASN A 38 19.82 -1.24 2.96
C ASN A 38 19.50 -1.72 1.53
N GLN A 39 18.39 -1.25 0.92
CA GLN A 39 17.91 -1.74 -0.39
C GLN A 39 17.87 -3.27 -0.48
N ALA A 40 17.56 -3.90 0.66
CA ALA A 40 17.62 -5.34 0.80
C ALA A 40 16.29 -6.01 0.47
N ILE A 41 15.28 -5.29 -0.03
CA ILE A 41 14.01 -5.92 -0.47
C ILE A 41 14.28 -6.99 -1.53
N GLY A 42 15.18 -6.74 -2.49
CA GLY A 42 15.55 -7.75 -3.50
C GLY A 42 16.46 -8.87 -2.97
N LYS A 43 17.05 -8.72 -1.78
CA LYS A 43 17.98 -9.68 -1.16
C LYS A 43 17.42 -10.34 0.10
N ALA A 44 16.26 -9.89 0.56
CA ALA A 44 15.58 -10.42 1.73
C ALA A 44 15.01 -11.79 1.38
N SER A 45 14.87 -12.65 2.39
CA SER A 45 14.19 -13.92 2.21
C SER A 45 12.75 -13.67 1.73
N ILE A 46 12.29 -14.51 0.81
CA ILE A 46 10.92 -14.46 0.27
C ILE A 46 9.89 -14.51 1.42
N ASP A 47 10.16 -15.29 2.46
CA ASP A 47 9.32 -15.36 3.67
C ASP A 47 9.12 -13.99 4.33
N ASN A 48 10.19 -13.20 4.47
CA ASN A 48 10.13 -11.86 5.03
C ASN A 48 9.36 -10.89 4.13
N ILE A 49 9.54 -10.99 2.80
CA ILE A 49 8.79 -10.18 1.84
C ILE A 49 7.29 -10.50 1.91
N ILE A 50 6.93 -11.79 1.94
CA ILE A 50 5.54 -12.24 2.04
C ILE A 50 4.89 -11.72 3.33
N LYS A 51 5.60 -11.77 4.47
CA LYS A 51 5.11 -11.22 5.76
C LYS A 51 4.82 -9.73 5.67
N ILE A 52 5.73 -8.96 5.09
CA ILE A 52 5.56 -7.51 4.92
C ILE A 52 4.39 -7.21 3.98
N CYS A 53 4.33 -7.87 2.81
CA CYS A 53 3.24 -7.73 1.85
C CYS A 53 1.88 -8.06 2.48
N ARG A 54 1.78 -9.18 3.22
CA ARG A 54 0.57 -9.57 3.95
C ARG A 54 0.16 -8.54 5.01
N GLY A 55 1.11 -8.03 5.79
CA GLY A 55 0.84 -6.98 6.78
C GLY A 55 0.36 -5.66 6.16
N LEU A 56 0.77 -5.38 4.92
CA LEU A 56 0.37 -4.20 4.17
C LEU A 56 -0.84 -4.43 3.28
N SER A 57 -1.36 -5.66 3.19
CA SER A 57 -2.46 -6.04 2.30
C SER A 57 -2.14 -5.79 0.81
N ILE A 58 -0.88 -5.94 0.42
CA ILE A 58 -0.41 -5.82 -0.98
C ILE A 58 0.10 -7.15 -1.50
N THR A 59 0.14 -7.32 -2.82
CA THR A 59 0.77 -8.48 -3.46
C THR A 59 2.24 -8.23 -3.77
N VAL A 60 3.02 -9.31 -3.90
CA VAL A 60 4.42 -9.22 -4.35
C VAL A 60 4.50 -8.68 -5.78
N ASP A 61 3.52 -9.02 -6.59
CA ASP A 61 3.33 -8.53 -7.97
C ASP A 61 3.18 -6.99 -8.01
N GLN A 62 2.31 -6.43 -7.17
CA GLN A 62 2.20 -4.97 -6.99
C GLN A 62 3.53 -4.34 -6.57
N LEU A 63 4.31 -5.02 -5.71
CA LEU A 63 5.63 -4.54 -5.31
C LEU A 63 6.65 -4.58 -6.47
N GLN A 64 6.50 -5.49 -7.43
CA GLN A 64 7.35 -5.60 -8.60
C GLN A 64 7.05 -4.51 -9.63
N HIS A 65 5.77 -4.25 -9.91
CA HIS A 65 5.31 -3.25 -10.88
C HIS A 65 5.68 -1.81 -10.51
N ILE A 66 5.93 -1.51 -9.24
CA ILE A 66 6.42 -0.20 -8.77
C ILE A 66 7.80 0.16 -9.36
N VAL A 67 8.54 -0.81 -9.90
CA VAL A 67 9.82 -0.56 -10.58
C VAL A 67 9.64 -0.24 -12.06
N GLU A 68 8.50 -0.57 -12.64
CA GLU A 68 8.21 -0.40 -14.07
C GLU A 68 7.37 0.85 -14.37
N GLN A 69 6.75 1.44 -13.35
CA GLN A 69 5.92 2.63 -13.51
C GLN A 69 6.46 3.75 -12.61
N ASP A 70 6.57 4.96 -13.18
CA ASP A 70 6.60 6.20 -12.41
C ASP A 70 5.49 6.10 -11.38
N ILE A 71 5.86 6.13 -10.10
CA ILE A 71 4.93 6.00 -8.99
C ILE A 71 3.86 7.07 -9.22
N PRO A 72 2.58 6.75 -9.48
CA PRO A 72 1.55 7.77 -9.38
C PRO A 72 1.66 8.29 -7.95
N GLU A 73 1.78 9.62 -7.77
CA GLU A 73 2.13 10.26 -6.48
C GLU A 73 1.35 9.74 -5.26
N ALA A 74 0.21 9.07 -5.49
CA ALA A 74 -0.31 8.07 -4.58
C ALA A 74 -0.78 6.80 -5.33
N PRO A 75 -0.41 5.57 -4.91
CA PRO A 75 -1.25 4.41 -5.23
C PRO A 75 -2.68 4.70 -4.75
N LEU A 76 -3.70 4.44 -5.57
CA LEU A 76 -5.11 4.57 -5.18
C LEU A 76 -5.48 3.50 -4.15
N LEU A 77 -5.03 3.69 -2.91
CA LEU A 77 -5.48 2.95 -1.74
C LEU A 77 -6.71 3.66 -1.19
N LEU A 78 -7.87 3.09 -1.50
CA LEU A 78 -9.14 3.57 -1.01
C LEU A 78 -9.22 3.29 0.50
N SER A 79 -9.52 4.31 1.30
CA SER A 79 -9.99 4.13 2.66
C SER A 79 -11.29 3.35 2.69
N SER A 80 -11.69 2.82 3.85
CA SER A 80 -12.97 2.11 4.00
C SER A 80 -14.18 2.94 3.56
N HIS A 81 -14.10 4.27 3.72
CA HIS A 81 -15.14 5.18 3.28
C HIS A 81 -15.17 5.33 1.76
N GLU A 82 -14.01 5.50 1.13
CA GLU A 82 -13.89 5.62 -0.33
C GLU A 82 -14.27 4.31 -1.04
N GLU A 83 -13.93 3.15 -0.46
CA GLU A 83 -14.36 1.85 -1.00
C GLU A 83 -15.89 1.72 -1.00
N ALA A 84 -16.55 2.16 0.08
CA ALA A 84 -18.01 2.19 0.15
C ALA A 84 -18.61 3.16 -0.87
N LEU A 85 -17.98 4.33 -1.08
CA LEU A 85 -18.40 5.31 -2.06
C LEU A 85 -18.31 4.74 -3.49
N VAL A 86 -17.18 4.13 -3.84
CA VAL A 86 -16.99 3.48 -5.15
C VAL A 86 -18.00 2.36 -5.38
N ARG A 87 -18.28 1.55 -4.35
CA ARG A 87 -19.27 0.47 -4.43
C ARG A 87 -20.68 1.02 -4.70
N HIS A 88 -21.12 2.00 -3.91
CA HIS A 88 -22.44 2.61 -4.10
C HIS A 88 -22.57 3.39 -5.40
N TYR A 89 -21.50 4.05 -5.83
CA TYR A 89 -21.45 4.70 -7.14
C TYR A 89 -21.71 3.68 -8.25
N ARG A 90 -21.04 2.52 -8.22
CA ARG A 90 -21.24 1.44 -9.21
C ARG A 90 -22.63 0.82 -9.18
N GLU A 91 -23.21 0.64 -8.00
CA GLU A 91 -24.55 0.05 -7.81
C GLU A 91 -25.68 0.99 -8.25
N ARG A 92 -25.49 2.31 -8.12
CA ARG A 92 -26.52 3.32 -8.37
C ARG A 92 -26.20 4.16 -9.60
N THR A 93 -26.36 3.55 -10.78
CA THR A 93 -26.12 4.21 -12.09
C THR A 93 -26.86 5.54 -12.26
N GLY A 94 -28.05 5.69 -11.68
CA GLY A 94 -28.81 6.95 -11.72
C GLY A 94 -28.19 8.11 -10.92
N MET A 95 -27.34 7.83 -9.93
CA MET A 95 -26.61 8.86 -9.16
C MET A 95 -25.23 9.16 -9.75
N GLN A 96 -24.70 8.30 -10.62
CA GLN A 96 -23.36 8.48 -11.20
C GLN A 96 -23.25 9.83 -11.91
N GLN A 97 -24.22 10.15 -12.76
CA GLN A 97 -24.22 11.41 -13.50
C GLN A 97 -24.20 12.65 -12.58
N ALA A 98 -24.89 12.61 -11.44
CA ALA A 98 -24.87 13.70 -10.47
C ALA A 98 -23.50 13.82 -9.78
N VAL A 99 -22.90 12.67 -9.43
CA VAL A 99 -21.56 12.62 -8.83
C VAL A 99 -20.50 13.10 -9.83
N ASP A 100 -20.61 12.74 -11.11
CA ASP A 100 -19.70 13.18 -12.17
C ASP A 100 -19.74 14.70 -12.33
N ILE A 101 -20.94 15.28 -12.35
CA ILE A 101 -21.12 16.74 -12.40
C ILE A 101 -20.50 17.43 -11.18
N LEU A 102 -20.71 16.89 -9.97
CA LEU A 102 -20.18 17.47 -8.74
C LEU A 102 -18.65 17.38 -8.65
N LEU A 103 -18.07 16.32 -9.21
CA LEU A 103 -16.63 16.09 -9.22
C LEU A 103 -15.94 16.71 -10.45
N GLY A 104 -16.69 17.18 -11.44
CA GLY A 104 -16.17 17.74 -12.68
C GLY A 104 -15.51 16.70 -13.59
N LEU A 105 -16.02 15.47 -13.57
CA LEU A 105 -15.57 14.35 -14.41
C LEU A 105 -16.18 14.42 -15.82
#